data_AF-A0A067M339-F1
#
_entry.id   AF-A0A067M339-F1
#
_cell.length_a   1.000
_cell.length_b   1.000
_cell.length_c   1.000
_cell.angle_alpha   90.00
_cell.angle_beta   90.00
_cell.angle_gamma   90.00
#
_symmetry.space_group_name_H-M   'P 1'
#
loop_
_entity.id
_entity.type
_entity.pdbx_description
1 polymer ?
#
loop_
_entity_poly.entity_id
_entity_poly.type
_entity_poly.pdbx_seq_one_letter_code
_entity_poly.pdbx_strand_id
1 'polypeptide(L)'
;MRTSTSISAIISALLVVSLAPGPASAGTTCNIKTFGGTPGNGALIDCLHSYRTDNWDGKNCGGLGWFKGGSLYNSPVNCYDACFNCIQNSINAGATSVQCDDAEGLADCWMGYH
;
A
#
# COMPACT_ATOMS: atom_id res chain seq x y z
N MET A 1 43.71 37.44 -33.48
CA MET A 1 43.24 36.49 -32.46
C MET A 1 41.83 36.06 -32.82
N ARG A 2 41.60 34.80 -33.16
CA ARG A 2 40.26 34.23 -33.44
C ARG A 2 40.00 33.17 -32.39
N THR A 3 39.11 33.50 -31.46
CA THR A 3 38.58 32.61 -30.42
C THR A 3 37.33 31.95 -30.99
N SER A 4 37.23 30.63 -30.96
CA SER A 4 35.96 29.96 -31.23
C SER A 4 35.86 28.68 -30.40
N THR A 5 34.82 28.72 -29.57
CA THR A 5 34.47 27.95 -28.39
C THR A 5 34.06 26.51 -28.71
N SER A 6 34.60 25.54 -27.97
CA SER A 6 34.13 24.15 -27.98
C SER A 6 32.85 24.01 -27.13
N ILE A 7 31.75 23.55 -27.73
CA ILE A 7 30.50 23.23 -27.01
C ILE A 7 30.57 21.76 -26.60
N SER A 8 30.80 21.50 -25.30
CA SER A 8 30.65 20.17 -24.73
C SER A 8 29.17 19.89 -24.45
N ALA A 9 28.59 18.96 -25.19
CA ALA A 9 27.25 18.45 -24.92
C ALA A 9 27.31 17.46 -23.75
N ILE A 10 26.84 17.89 -22.58
CA ILE A 10 26.61 17.03 -21.41
C ILE A 10 25.34 16.20 -21.65
N ILE A 11 25.53 14.93 -22.01
CA ILE A 11 24.46 13.94 -22.13
C ILE A 11 24.03 13.57 -20.69
N SER A 12 22.90 14.14 -20.25
CA SER A 12 22.27 13.76 -18.98
C SER A 12 21.59 12.40 -19.15
N ALA A 13 22.14 11.37 -18.53
CA ALA A 13 21.52 10.06 -18.46
C ALA A 13 20.35 10.09 -17.47
N LEU A 14 19.11 10.06 -17.99
CA LEU A 14 17.91 9.81 -17.20
C LEU A 14 17.88 8.33 -16.82
N LEU A 15 18.20 8.03 -15.56
CA LEU A 15 17.95 6.72 -14.94
C LEU A 15 16.43 6.55 -14.78
N VAL A 16 15.83 5.79 -15.70
CA VAL A 16 14.47 5.27 -15.51
C VAL A 16 14.57 4.13 -14.51
N VAL A 17 14.24 4.41 -13.25
CA VAL A 17 13.98 3.37 -12.25
C VAL A 17 12.66 2.71 -12.65
N SER A 18 12.76 1.61 -13.39
CA SER A 18 11.64 0.69 -13.59
C SER A 18 11.31 0.09 -12.22
N LEU A 19 10.19 0.51 -11.63
CA LEU A 19 9.55 -0.20 -10.52
C LEU A 19 9.14 -1.58 -11.05
N ALA A 20 10.04 -2.56 -10.92
CA ALA A 20 9.68 -3.95 -11.17
C ALA A 20 8.54 -4.30 -10.21
N PRO A 21 7.40 -4.82 -10.70
CA PRO A 21 6.44 -5.47 -9.83
C PRO A 21 7.20 -6.54 -9.04
N GLY A 22 7.14 -6.46 -7.71
CA GLY A 22 7.63 -7.53 -6.85
C GLY A 22 6.96 -8.86 -7.24
N PRO A 23 7.50 -10.00 -6.79
CA PRO A 23 6.88 -11.29 -7.07
C PRO A 23 5.41 -11.23 -6.65
N ALA A 24 4.52 -11.45 -7.61
CA ALA A 24 3.10 -11.58 -7.34
C ALA A 24 2.90 -12.82 -6.47
N SER A 25 2.75 -12.62 -5.17
CA SER A 25 2.19 -13.60 -4.24
C SER A 25 0.78 -13.93 -4.72
N ALA A 26 0.36 -15.17 -4.54
CA ALA A 26 -0.96 -15.61 -4.98
C ALA A 26 -2.08 -14.75 -4.32
N GLY A 27 -2.95 -14.18 -5.16
CA GLY A 27 -4.33 -13.88 -4.78
C GLY A 27 -4.66 -12.64 -3.95
N THR A 28 -3.80 -11.60 -3.84
CA THR A 28 -4.20 -10.36 -3.14
C THR A 28 -5.49 -9.77 -3.74
N THR A 29 -6.56 -9.76 -2.96
CA THR A 29 -7.87 -9.26 -3.36
C THR A 29 -8.28 -8.11 -2.45
N CYS A 30 -8.83 -7.07 -3.03
CA CYS A 30 -9.20 -5.88 -2.29
C CYS A 30 -10.67 -5.54 -2.51
N ASN A 31 -11.42 -5.67 -1.43
CA ASN A 31 -12.86 -5.54 -1.37
C ASN A 31 -13.23 -4.18 -0.77
N ILE A 32 -13.55 -3.20 -1.61
CA ILE A 32 -14.11 -1.93 -1.14
C ILE A 32 -15.62 -2.10 -0.96
N LYS A 33 -16.11 -1.92 0.27
CA LYS A 33 -17.52 -2.13 0.62
C LYS A 33 -18.32 -0.84 0.57
N THR A 34 -17.71 0.30 0.88
CA THR A 34 -18.43 1.59 0.96
C THR A 34 -17.50 2.78 0.69
N PHE A 35 -18.05 3.79 0.01
CA PHE A 35 -17.45 5.11 -0.21
C PHE A 35 -18.31 6.20 0.42
N GLY A 36 -17.76 7.41 0.55
CA GLY A 36 -18.46 8.57 1.11
C GLY A 36 -17.68 9.28 2.23
N GLY A 37 -16.44 8.84 2.47
CA GLY A 37 -15.51 9.49 3.38
C GLY A 37 -14.73 10.60 2.68
N THR A 38 -13.87 11.27 3.44
CA THR A 38 -12.93 12.27 2.92
C THR A 38 -11.83 11.57 2.10
N PRO A 39 -11.68 11.87 0.80
CA PRO A 39 -10.57 11.37 0.00
C PRO A 39 -9.22 11.76 0.61
N GLY A 40 -8.32 10.79 0.76
CA GLY A 40 -6.99 11.02 1.33
C GLY A 40 -7.02 11.40 2.80
N ASN A 41 -7.99 10.87 3.58
CA ASN A 41 -8.07 11.08 5.02
C ASN A 41 -6.73 10.77 5.70
N GLY A 42 -6.02 11.82 6.13
CA GLY A 42 -4.67 11.73 6.68
C GLY A 42 -4.57 10.83 7.90
N ALA A 43 -5.59 10.84 8.77
CA ALA A 43 -5.60 9.96 9.95
C ALA A 43 -5.60 8.48 9.54
N LEU A 44 -6.38 8.10 8.51
CA LEU A 44 -6.37 6.72 8.01
C LEU A 44 -5.04 6.35 7.35
N ILE A 45 -4.38 7.29 6.66
CA ILE A 45 -3.05 7.05 6.07
C ILE A 45 -1.98 6.87 7.16
N ASP A 46 -1.95 7.74 8.17
CA ASP A 46 -1.01 7.65 9.29
C ASP A 46 -1.18 6.31 10.04
N CYS A 47 -2.43 5.87 10.21
CA CYS A 47 -2.73 4.60 10.84
C CYS A 47 -2.32 3.41 9.98
N LEU A 48 -2.54 3.47 8.66
CA LEU A 48 -2.02 2.47 7.75
C LEU A 48 -0.49 2.38 7.87
N HIS A 49 0.23 3.50 7.93
CA HIS A 49 1.70 3.47 8.04
C HIS A 49 2.19 2.89 9.37
N SER A 50 1.45 3.14 10.46
CA SER A 50 1.73 2.58 11.79
C SER A 50 1.36 1.10 11.91
N TYR A 51 0.49 0.61 11.04
CA TYR A 51 -0.04 -0.76 11.05
C TYR A 51 1.02 -1.85 10.87
N ARG A 52 2.17 -1.49 10.30
CA ARG A 52 3.24 -2.44 10.00
C ARG A 52 3.82 -3.10 11.25
N THR A 53 3.92 -2.35 12.34
CA THR A 53 4.61 -2.76 13.57
C THR A 53 3.69 -3.25 14.67
N ASP A 54 2.39 -3.03 14.53
CA ASP A 54 1.42 -3.19 15.62
C ASP A 54 0.31 -4.19 15.27
N ASN A 55 -0.31 -4.77 16.31
CA ASN A 55 -1.54 -5.54 16.15
C ASN A 55 -2.75 -4.63 16.37
N TRP A 56 -3.49 -4.39 15.30
CA TRP A 56 -4.56 -3.38 15.25
C TRP A 56 -5.96 -3.95 15.25
N ASP A 57 -6.10 -5.25 15.50
CA ASP A 57 -7.42 -5.84 15.69
C ASP A 57 -8.18 -5.11 16.82
N GLY A 58 -9.32 -4.52 16.49
CA GLY A 58 -10.17 -3.77 17.42
C GLY A 58 -9.71 -2.35 17.74
N LYS A 59 -8.74 -1.78 17.01
CA LYS A 59 -8.32 -0.37 17.18
C LYS A 59 -9.22 0.58 16.40
N ASN A 60 -9.50 1.76 16.95
CA ASN A 60 -10.17 2.83 16.22
C ASN A 60 -9.15 3.86 15.73
N CYS A 61 -9.24 4.22 14.46
CA CYS A 61 -8.50 5.35 13.90
C CYS A 61 -9.29 6.06 12.81
N GLY A 62 -9.22 7.39 12.79
CA GLY A 62 -9.94 8.20 11.81
C GLY A 62 -11.46 8.05 11.94
N GLY A 63 -11.94 7.56 13.09
CA GLY A 63 -13.34 7.23 13.34
C GLY A 63 -13.74 5.81 12.92
N LEU A 64 -12.85 5.04 12.29
CA LEU A 64 -13.14 3.71 11.74
C LEU A 64 -12.46 2.61 12.56
N GLY A 65 -13.14 1.47 12.68
CA GLY A 65 -12.63 0.28 13.34
C GLY A 65 -11.71 -0.50 12.40
N TRP A 66 -10.47 -0.71 12.82
CA TRP A 66 -9.49 -1.48 12.08
C TRP A 66 -9.46 -2.93 12.56
N PHE A 67 -9.15 -3.83 11.64
CA PHE A 67 -9.09 -5.26 11.90
C PHE A 67 -7.93 -5.92 11.16
N LYS A 68 -7.30 -6.92 11.79
CA LYS A 68 -6.20 -7.70 11.24
C LYS A 68 -6.37 -9.15 11.67
N GLY A 69 -6.17 -10.07 10.75
CA GLY A 69 -6.15 -11.49 11.07
C GLY A 69 -5.47 -12.32 9.98
N GLY A 70 -5.48 -13.62 10.21
CA GLY A 70 -4.97 -14.60 9.27
C GLY A 70 -5.00 -16.00 9.87
N SER A 71 -4.98 -17.01 9.01
CA SER A 71 -4.82 -18.41 9.36
C SER A 71 -3.56 -18.95 8.70
N LEU A 72 -2.70 -19.60 9.50
CA LEU A 72 -1.47 -20.26 9.02
C LEU A 72 -0.51 -19.36 8.21
N TYR A 73 -0.76 -18.05 8.20
CA TYR A 73 0.00 -17.06 7.45
C TYR A 73 1.31 -16.77 8.16
N ASN A 74 2.38 -17.32 7.58
CA ASN A 74 3.74 -17.24 8.10
C ASN A 74 4.70 -16.73 7.01
N SER A 75 4.17 -15.97 6.04
CA SER A 75 4.92 -15.47 4.89
C SER A 75 5.98 -14.44 5.30
N PRO A 76 7.18 -14.45 4.70
CA PRO A 76 8.15 -13.37 4.84
C PRO A 76 7.66 -12.06 4.22
N VAL A 77 6.73 -12.12 3.24
CA VAL A 77 5.95 -10.96 2.79
C VAL A 77 4.78 -10.83 3.74
N ASN A 78 4.92 -10.01 4.78
CA ASN A 78 3.84 -9.85 5.74
C ASN A 78 2.59 -9.28 5.06
N CYS A 79 1.40 -9.74 5.45
CA CYS A 79 0.08 -9.33 4.95
C CYS A 79 -0.06 -7.83 4.63
N TYR A 80 0.58 -7.02 5.47
CA TYR A 80 0.70 -5.60 5.31
C TYR A 80 1.27 -5.17 3.95
N ASP A 81 2.41 -5.72 3.54
CA ASP A 81 3.10 -5.33 2.31
C ASP A 81 2.27 -5.70 1.06
N ALA A 82 1.53 -6.83 1.10
CA ALA A 82 0.58 -7.20 0.04
C ALA A 82 -0.61 -6.22 -0.04
N CYS A 83 -1.17 -5.86 1.12
CA CYS A 83 -2.40 -5.08 1.19
C CYS A 83 -2.22 -3.55 1.19
N PHE A 84 -1.01 -3.06 1.49
CA PHE A 84 -0.73 -1.65 1.73
C PHE A 84 -1.21 -0.76 0.57
N ASN A 85 -0.76 -1.06 -0.65
CA ASN A 85 -1.03 -0.21 -1.80
C ASN A 85 -2.54 -0.15 -2.12
N CYS A 86 -3.26 -1.26 -1.98
CA CYS A 86 -4.70 -1.23 -2.23
C CYS A 86 -5.45 -0.39 -1.17
N ILE A 87 -5.14 -0.62 0.10
CA ILE A 87 -5.81 0.10 1.19
C ILE A 87 -5.50 1.59 1.09
N GLN A 88 -4.25 1.96 0.80
CA GLN A 88 -3.87 3.36 0.59
C GLN A 88 -4.63 3.99 -0.58
N ASN A 89 -4.74 3.31 -1.73
CA ASN A 89 -5.51 3.80 -2.87
C ASN A 89 -7.00 3.95 -2.55
N SER A 90 -7.56 3.04 -1.74
CA SER A 90 -8.95 3.10 -1.30
C SER A 90 -9.20 4.29 -0.37
N ILE A 91 -8.28 4.56 0.57
CA ILE A 91 -8.32 5.78 1.40
C ILE A 91 -8.26 7.04 0.53
N ASN A 92 -7.35 7.06 -0.45
CA ASN A 92 -7.21 8.17 -1.39
C ASN A 92 -8.48 8.39 -2.23
N ALA A 93 -9.25 7.33 -2.49
CA ALA A 93 -10.54 7.40 -3.18
C ALA A 93 -11.74 7.73 -2.27
N GLY A 94 -11.53 7.89 -0.95
CA GLY A 94 -12.60 8.20 0.01
C GLY A 94 -13.43 6.97 0.42
N ALA A 95 -12.84 5.78 0.41
CA ALA A 95 -13.46 4.59 0.98
C ALA A 95 -13.62 4.74 2.50
N THR A 96 -14.76 4.30 3.02
CA THR A 96 -15.02 4.19 4.46
C THR A 96 -15.04 2.75 4.95
N SER A 97 -15.03 1.78 4.02
CA SER A 97 -14.87 0.38 4.37
C SER A 97 -14.11 -0.35 3.27
N VAL A 98 -13.01 -0.99 3.67
CA VAL A 98 -12.14 -1.78 2.80
C VAL A 98 -11.66 -3.01 3.56
N GLN A 99 -11.61 -4.14 2.87
CA GLN A 99 -10.96 -5.36 3.33
C GLN A 99 -10.02 -5.82 2.24
N CYS A 100 -8.76 -6.02 2.58
CA CYS A 100 -7.81 -6.70 1.72
C CYS A 100 -7.54 -8.09 2.29
N ASP A 101 -7.54 -9.07 1.40
CA ASP A 101 -7.32 -10.49 1.67
C ASP A 101 -6.13 -10.94 0.82
N ASP A 102 -5.17 -11.64 1.39
CA ASP A 102 -4.04 -12.25 0.67
C ASP A 102 -3.92 -13.73 1.04
N ALA A 103 -3.67 -14.59 0.05
CA ALA A 103 -3.80 -16.04 0.23
C ALA A 103 -2.63 -16.81 -0.39
N GLU A 104 -1.88 -17.53 0.44
CA GLU A 104 -0.77 -18.38 0.04
C GLU A 104 -1.12 -19.87 0.27
N GLY A 105 -1.84 -20.46 -0.69
CA GLY A 105 -2.24 -21.86 -0.63
C GLY A 105 -3.31 -22.12 0.44
N LEU A 106 -2.91 -22.70 1.58
CA LEU A 106 -3.79 -22.94 2.74
C LEU A 106 -3.65 -21.86 3.82
N ALA A 107 -2.73 -20.90 3.61
CA ALA A 107 -2.56 -19.77 4.50
C ALA A 107 -3.29 -18.55 3.93
N ASP A 108 -3.92 -17.76 4.79
CA ASP A 108 -4.58 -16.52 4.41
C ASP A 108 -4.35 -15.43 5.44
N CYS A 109 -4.42 -14.18 5.00
CA CYS A 109 -4.44 -13.04 5.88
C CYS A 109 -5.48 -12.04 5.39
N TRP A 110 -5.97 -11.24 6.33
CA TRP A 110 -6.86 -10.15 6.01
C TRP A 110 -6.58 -8.93 6.88
N MET A 111 -6.74 -7.75 6.29
CA MET A 111 -6.70 -6.50 7.03
C MET A 111 -7.55 -5.43 6.37
N GLY A 112 -8.01 -4.47 7.17
CA GLY A 112 -8.86 -3.41 6.66
C GLY A 112 -9.49 -2.57 7.75
N TYR A 113 -10.50 -1.80 7.37
CA TYR A 113 -11.29 -0.96 8.27
C TYR A 113 -12.74 -0.85 7.81
N HIS A 114 -13.62 -0.45 8.74
CA HIS A 114 -15.02 -0.11 8.47
C HIS A 114 -15.58 0.88 9.51
#